data_AF-A0A7K1CSH6-F1
#
_entry.id   AF-A0A7K1CSH6-F1
#
_cell.length_a   1.000
_cell.length_b   1.000
_cell.length_c   1.000
_cell.angle_alpha   90.00
_cell.angle_beta   90.00
_cell.angle_gamma   90.00
#
_symmetry.space_group_name_H-M   'P 1'
#
loop_
_entity.id
_entity.type
_entity.pdbx_description
1 polymer ?
#
loop_
_entity_poly.entity_id
_entity_poly.type
_entity_poly.pdbx_seq_one_letter_code
_entity_poly.pdbx_strand_id
1 'polypeptide(L)'
;SVDIDSLDPAYAPGTGTPEPGGISSVEMLRAIRRLAMETPLVAFDVMEVAPVYDHADATVNMAHRLIFETLAGLAWKKNLSR
;
A
#
# COMPACT_ATOMS: atom_id res chain seq x y z
N SER A 1 4.54 2.24 -8.11
CA SER A 1 3.79 0.99 -8.23
C SER A 1 4.02 0.15 -7.00
N VAL A 2 2.96 -0.42 -6.43
CA VAL A 2 3.01 -1.35 -5.30
C VAL A 2 2.27 -2.62 -5.69
N ASP A 3 3.00 -3.73 -5.69
CA ASP A 3 2.41 -5.04 -5.69
C ASP A 3 1.94 -5.39 -4.27
N ILE A 4 0.69 -5.83 -4.12
CA ILE A 4 0.16 -6.19 -2.81
C ILE A 4 0.79 -7.48 -2.27
N ASP A 5 1.33 -8.33 -3.14
CA ASP A 5 1.99 -9.59 -2.75
C ASP A 5 3.40 -9.40 -2.17
N SER A 6 3.94 -8.17 -2.21
CA SER A 6 5.16 -7.80 -1.47
C SER A 6 4.95 -7.80 0.05
N LEU A 7 3.68 -7.75 0.50
CA LEU A 7 3.31 -7.97 1.89
C LEU A 7 3.29 -9.47 2.20
N ASP A 8 3.66 -9.83 3.43
CA ASP A 8 3.45 -11.21 3.88
C ASP A 8 1.96 -11.60 3.71
N PRO A 9 1.64 -12.85 3.30
CA PRO A 9 0.27 -13.33 3.15
C PRO A 9 -0.58 -13.20 4.42
N ALA A 10 0.03 -13.07 5.60
CA ALA A 10 -0.68 -12.72 6.83
C ALA A 10 -1.38 -11.34 6.78
N TYR A 11 -0.94 -10.45 5.90
CA TYR A 11 -1.48 -9.08 5.73
C TYR A 11 -2.15 -8.85 4.38
N ALA A 12 -1.84 -9.66 3.36
CA ALA A 12 -2.40 -9.56 2.01
C ALA A 12 -2.64 -10.96 1.40
N PRO A 13 -3.56 -11.77 1.96
CA PRO A 13 -3.82 -13.12 1.43
C PRO A 13 -4.47 -13.12 0.03
N GLY A 14 -5.14 -12.02 -0.34
CA GLY A 14 -5.91 -11.86 -1.56
C GLY A 14 -5.07 -11.45 -2.76
N THR A 15 -4.12 -12.30 -3.17
CA THR A 15 -3.28 -12.14 -4.36
C THR A 15 -3.13 -13.47 -5.10
N GLY A 16 -2.75 -13.44 -6.39
CA GLY A 16 -2.51 -14.63 -7.21
C GLY A 16 -1.25 -15.41 -6.83
N THR A 17 -0.27 -14.75 -6.21
CA THR A 17 1.09 -15.27 -5.94
C THR A 17 1.53 -14.99 -4.50
N PRO A 18 0.90 -15.60 -3.47
CA PRO A 18 1.28 -15.34 -2.09
C PRO A 18 2.68 -15.88 -1.75
N GLU A 19 3.59 -15.01 -1.31
CA GLU A 19 4.97 -15.36 -0.95
C GLU A 19 5.27 -15.13 0.55
N PRO A 20 5.56 -16.19 1.35
CA PRO A 20 5.87 -16.04 2.77
C PRO A 20 7.15 -15.24 3.05
N GLY A 21 7.17 -14.51 4.17
CA GLY A 21 8.33 -13.71 4.58
C GLY A 21 8.37 -12.30 3.96
N GLY A 22 7.24 -11.86 3.38
CA GLY A 22 7.07 -10.51 2.88
C GLY A 22 7.08 -9.45 3.97
N ILE A 23 6.97 -8.18 3.56
CA ILE A 23 7.04 -7.06 4.51
C ILE A 23 5.77 -6.98 5.36
N SER A 24 5.88 -6.40 6.55
CA SER A 24 4.68 -6.19 7.38
C SER A 24 3.84 -5.01 6.89
N SER A 25 2.54 -5.06 7.19
CA SER A 25 1.61 -3.96 6.95
C SER A 25 2.11 -2.60 7.46
N VAL A 26 2.68 -2.58 8.66
CA VAL A 26 3.18 -1.36 9.30
C VAL A 26 4.39 -0.78 8.56
N GLU A 27 5.30 -1.63 8.10
CA GLU A 27 6.47 -1.22 7.33
C GLU A 27 6.07 -0.64 5.98
N MET A 28 5.16 -1.32 5.26
CA MET A 28 4.62 -0.85 3.99
C MET A 28 3.98 0.53 4.15
N LEU A 29 3.03 0.68 5.09
CA LEU A 29 2.31 1.94 5.28
C LEU A 29 3.25 3.10 5.63
N ARG A 30 4.26 2.86 6.47
CA ARG A 30 5.30 3.86 6.79
C ARG A 30 6.13 4.22 5.57
N ALA A 31 6.55 3.24 4.78
CA ALA A 31 7.33 3.46 3.57
C ALA A 31 6.56 4.30 2.55
N ILE A 32 5.31 3.93 2.25
CA ILE A 32 4.45 4.65 1.31
C ILE A 32 4.20 6.09 1.76
N ARG A 33 3.88 6.29 3.04
CA ARG A 33 3.67 7.62 3.60
C ARG A 33 4.89 8.51 3.42
N ARG A 34 6.08 7.99 3.72
CA ARG A 34 7.36 8.70 3.57
C ARG A 34 7.67 9.01 2.12
N LEU A 35 7.49 8.05 1.22
CA LEU A 35 7.69 8.27 -0.22
C LEU A 35 6.81 9.42 -0.73
N ALA A 36 5.53 9.44 -0.36
CA ALA A 36 4.61 10.51 -0.75
C ALA A 36 5.01 11.90 -0.21
N MET A 37 5.60 11.96 0.99
CA MET A 37 6.03 13.21 1.61
C MET A 37 7.40 13.70 1.08
N GLU A 38 8.35 12.79 0.91
CA GLU A 38 9.77 13.10 0.73
C GLU A 38 10.17 13.15 -0.76
N THR A 39 9.41 12.52 -1.67
CA THR A 39 9.79 12.38 -3.09
C THR A 39 8.88 13.17 -4.02
N PRO A 40 9.32 13.55 -5.25
CA PRO A 40 8.45 14.15 -6.26
C PRO A 40 7.55 13.08 -6.91
N LEU A 41 6.69 12.44 -6.11
CA LEU A 41 5.78 11.39 -6.56
C LEU A 41 4.76 11.94 -7.56
N VAL A 42 4.79 11.42 -8.79
CA VAL A 42 3.90 11.84 -9.91
C VAL A 42 2.69 10.92 -10.06
N ALA A 43 2.88 9.62 -9.82
CA ALA A 43 1.86 8.61 -9.97
C ALA A 43 2.03 7.52 -8.91
N PHE A 44 0.92 6.90 -8.53
CA PHE A 44 0.87 5.77 -7.61
C PHE A 44 -0.21 4.80 -8.06
N ASP A 45 0.11 3.52 -8.03
CA ASP A 45 -0.78 2.42 -8.39
C ASP A 45 -0.59 1.29 -7.36
N VAL A 46 -1.66 0.51 -7.17
CA VAL A 46 -1.67 -0.72 -6.38
C VAL A 46 -2.21 -1.82 -7.29
N MET A 47 -1.51 -2.94 -7.38
CA MET A 47 -1.82 -4.05 -8.28
C MET A 47 -1.91 -5.40 -7.53
N GLU A 48 -2.24 -6.45 -8.27
CA GLU A 48 -2.41 -7.84 -7.81
C GLU A 48 -3.40 -8.08 -6.66
N VAL A 49 -4.33 -7.13 -6.44
CA VAL A 49 -5.46 -7.36 -5.54
C VAL A 49 -6.42 -8.35 -6.20
N ALA A 50 -6.57 -9.52 -5.61
CA ALA A 50 -7.45 -10.60 -6.05
C ALA A 50 -8.54 -10.88 -4.99
N PRO A 51 -9.72 -10.23 -5.09
CA PRO A 51 -10.80 -10.39 -4.10
C PRO A 51 -11.28 -11.83 -3.89
N VAL A 52 -11.10 -12.70 -4.91
CA VAL A 52 -11.47 -14.11 -4.83
C VAL A 52 -10.64 -14.92 -3.84
N TYR A 53 -9.43 -14.46 -3.52
CA TYR A 53 -8.53 -15.07 -2.54
C TYR A 53 -8.50 -14.31 -1.22
N ASP A 54 -9.20 -13.18 -1.14
CA ASP A 54 -9.16 -12.32 0.04
C ASP A 54 -9.97 -12.92 1.20
N HIS A 55 -9.56 -12.62 2.42
CA HIS A 55 -10.23 -13.07 3.63
C HIS A 55 -10.66 -11.86 4.46
N ALA A 56 -11.96 -11.75 4.74
CA ALA A 56 -12.53 -10.64 5.50
C ALA A 56 -12.11 -9.25 4.96
N ASP A 57 -12.00 -9.14 3.63
CA ASP A 57 -11.58 -7.93 2.90
C ASP A 57 -10.20 -7.38 3.34
N ALA A 58 -9.33 -8.20 3.94
CA ALA A 58 -8.07 -7.75 4.50
C ALA A 58 -7.17 -7.09 3.44
N THR A 59 -7.07 -7.70 2.27
CA THR A 59 -6.20 -7.28 1.17
C THR A 59 -6.78 -6.07 0.46
N VAL A 60 -8.09 -6.07 0.19
CA VAL A 60 -8.80 -4.92 -0.38
C VAL A 60 -8.69 -3.70 0.55
N ASN A 61 -8.87 -3.89 1.86
CA ASN A 61 -8.72 -2.82 2.84
C ASN A 61 -7.26 -2.33 2.95
N MET A 62 -6.29 -3.23 2.80
CA MET A 62 -4.87 -2.85 2.72
C MET A 62 -4.61 -1.96 1.49
N ALA A 63 -5.05 -2.38 0.31
CA ALA A 63 -4.90 -1.60 -0.92
C ALA A 63 -5.55 -0.21 -0.81
N HIS A 64 -6.76 -0.15 -0.27
CA HIS A 64 -7.43 1.11 0.06
C HIS A 64 -6.58 1.99 0.99
N ARG A 65 -6.03 1.39 2.06
CA ARG A 65 -5.21 2.13 3.03
C ARG A 65 -3.91 2.66 2.42
N LEU A 66 -3.27 1.90 1.51
CA LEU A 66 -2.07 2.35 0.80
C LEU A 66 -2.36 3.60 -0.05
N ILE A 67 -3.47 3.60 -0.79
CA ILE A 67 -3.90 4.77 -1.57
C ILE A 67 -4.17 5.95 -0.64
N PHE A 68 -4.87 5.73 0.47
CA PHE A 68 -5.16 6.77 1.45
C PHE A 68 -3.89 7.39 2.05
N GLU A 69 -2.91 6.58 2.46
CA GLU A 69 -1.64 7.08 3.02
C GLU A 69 -0.85 7.89 1.99
N THR A 70 -0.84 7.46 0.72
CA THR A 70 -0.23 8.22 -0.37
C THR A 70 -0.90 9.59 -0.52
N LEU A 71 -2.22 9.65 -0.64
CA LEU A 71 -2.97 10.90 -0.81
C LEU A 71 -2.76 11.83 0.38
N ALA A 72 -2.82 11.30 1.60
CA ALA A 72 -2.64 12.07 2.80
C ALA A 72 -1.18 12.58 2.93
N GLY A 73 -0.19 11.83 2.42
CA GLY A 73 1.23 12.24 2.36
C GLY A 73 1.44 13.40 1.40
N LEU A 74 0.84 13.30 0.21
CA LEU A 74 0.85 14.38 -0.79
C LEU A 74 0.14 15.64 -0.28
N ALA A 75 -1.01 15.49 0.40
CA ALA A 75 -1.74 16.61 1.00
C ALA A 75 -0.90 17.34 2.05
N TRP A 76 -0.20 16.59 2.91
CA TRP A 76 0.73 17.15 3.88
C TRP A 76 1.87 17.92 3.20
N LYS A 77 2.50 17.34 2.18
CA LYS A 77 3.59 17.98 1.43
C LYS A 77 3.14 19.31 0.80
N LYS A 78 1.93 19.33 0.21
CA LYS A 78 1.35 20.53 -0.40
C LYS A 78 1.07 21.64 0.63
N ASN A 79 0.77 21.30 1.87
CA ASN A 79 0.55 22.27 2.93
C ASN A 79 1.85 22.93 3.42
N LEU A 80 3.00 22.25 3.32
CA LEU A 80 4.31 22.85 3.63
C LEU A 80 4.84 23.76 2.53
N SER A 81 4.41 23.57 1.29
CA SER A 81 4.82 24.40 0.15
C SER A 81 3.94 25.66 -0.02
N ARG A 82 3.00 25.89 0.89
CA ARG A 82 2.15 27.09 0.96
C ARG A 82 2.70 28.04 2.02
#